data_AF-A0A942L905-F1
#
_entry.id   AF-A0A942L905-F1
#
_cell.length_a   1.000
_cell.length_b   1.000
_cell.length_c   1.000
_cell.angle_alpha   90.00
_cell.angle_beta   90.00
_cell.angle_gamma   90.00
#
_symmetry.space_group_name_H-M   'P 1'
#
loop_
_entity.id
_entity.type
_entity.pdbx_description
1 polymer ?
#
loop_
_entity_poly.entity_id
_entity_poly.type
_entity_poly.pdbx_seq_one_letter_code
_entity_poly.pdbx_strand_id
1 'polypeptide(L)'
;HLFFSSMEPIDSRKKIVKAIAKNGKIVEFPKLSSKDLSRWIQKTFLKYKKEISEKQVHVLMETIGYLDKNSVKNLQDVENEIKKICNYIGDRTNITNQDIEIMTPKNLDNNIFSLVEAIGLKNGGKAFTFLNDILLDGESEIRVLHMISRQFRFLYQVKLLEKQGYTSTAIASKINVQAYVAKKFLSQAMNFDVFTLENAMKQCLQTDIDMKKGKIAHRLGIEILISKFVHL
;
A
#
# COMPACT_ATOMS: atom_id res chain seq x y z
N HIS A 1 14.05 17.61 -34.53
CA HIS A 1 14.32 16.50 -33.58
C HIS A 1 13.01 15.81 -33.24
N LEU A 2 12.98 14.48 -33.32
CA LEU A 2 11.81 13.68 -32.93
C LEU A 2 11.95 13.25 -31.47
N PHE A 3 10.89 13.40 -30.69
CA PHE A 3 10.82 12.96 -29.30
C PHE A 3 9.62 12.02 -29.14
N PHE A 4 9.85 10.90 -28.46
CA PHE A 4 8.82 9.90 -28.15
C PHE A 4 8.83 9.65 -26.64
N SER A 5 7.65 9.65 -26.03
CA SER A 5 7.47 9.36 -24.60
C SER A 5 6.38 8.31 -24.41
N SER A 6 6.61 7.35 -23.51
CA SER A 6 5.62 6.35 -23.09
C SER A 6 5.61 6.30 -21.57
N MET A 7 4.42 6.20 -20.97
CA MET A 7 4.26 5.92 -19.54
C MET A 7 4.25 4.42 -19.23
N GLU A 8 4.04 3.59 -20.26
CA GLU A 8 4.04 2.12 -20.13
C GLU A 8 5.36 1.51 -20.62
N PRO A 9 5.77 0.36 -20.04
CA PRO A 9 6.90 -0.40 -20.55
C PRO A 9 6.74 -0.69 -22.04
N ILE A 10 7.75 -0.35 -22.82
CA ILE A 10 7.73 -0.57 -24.27
C ILE A 10 8.40 -1.91 -24.58
N ASP A 11 7.74 -2.75 -25.39
CA ASP A 11 8.36 -3.96 -25.92
C ASP A 11 9.53 -3.61 -26.86
N SER A 12 10.75 -3.86 -26.38
CA SER A 12 12.01 -3.57 -27.08
C SER A 12 12.18 -4.32 -28.40
N ARG A 13 11.36 -5.35 -28.66
CA ARG A 13 11.42 -6.14 -29.88
C ARG A 13 10.76 -5.44 -31.07
N LYS A 14 9.91 -4.44 -30.84
CA LYS A 14 9.17 -3.71 -31.89
C LYS A 14 10.14 -2.99 -32.84
N LYS A 15 9.82 -3.03 -34.14
CA LYS A 15 10.66 -2.42 -35.20
C LYS A 15 10.96 -0.93 -34.95
N ILE A 16 9.97 -0.18 -34.47
CA ILE A 16 10.13 1.25 -34.16
C ILE A 16 11.13 1.50 -33.03
N VAL A 17 11.14 0.67 -31.99
CA VAL A 17 12.07 0.80 -30.86
C VAL A 17 13.49 0.50 -31.30
N LYS A 18 13.68 -0.55 -32.12
CA LYS A 18 14.98 -0.87 -32.73
C LYS A 18 15.48 0.25 -33.64
N ALA A 19 14.60 0.90 -34.40
CA ALA A 19 14.95 2.03 -35.25
C ALA A 19 15.38 3.25 -34.42
N ILE A 20 14.67 3.55 -33.32
CA ILE A 20 15.04 4.63 -32.38
C ILE A 20 16.37 4.31 -31.70
N ALA A 21 16.58 3.07 -31.23
CA ALA A 21 17.84 2.64 -30.61
C ALA A 21 19.03 2.76 -31.56
N LYS A 22 18.83 2.48 -32.86
CA LYS A 22 19.89 2.58 -33.88
C LYS A 22 20.25 4.03 -34.24
N ASN A 23 19.27 4.94 -34.24
CA ASN A 23 19.44 6.31 -34.76
C ASN A 23 19.35 7.40 -33.67
N GLY A 24 19.25 7.02 -32.40
CA GLY A 24 18.98 7.94 -31.30
C GLY A 24 19.33 7.34 -29.94
N LYS A 25 18.81 7.96 -28.88
CA LYS A 25 19.04 7.54 -27.50
C LYS A 25 17.72 7.14 -26.85
N ILE A 26 17.72 6.00 -26.17
CA ILE A 26 16.63 5.58 -25.31
C ILE A 26 17.05 5.85 -23.86
N VAL A 27 16.17 6.51 -23.11
CA VAL A 27 16.35 6.78 -21.68
C VAL A 27 15.15 6.22 -20.95
N GLU A 28 15.41 5.34 -19.99
CA GLU A 28 14.38 4.72 -19.17
C GLU A 28 14.37 5.35 -17.78
N PHE A 29 13.18 5.51 -17.22
CA PHE A 29 12.96 6.04 -15.87
C PHE A 29 12.21 4.99 -15.02
N PRO A 30 12.84 3.84 -14.71
CA PRO A 30 12.20 2.83 -13.87
C PRO A 30 11.96 3.37 -12.46
N LYS A 31 11.01 2.75 -11.74
CA LYS A 31 10.88 2.99 -10.29
C LYS A 31 12.21 2.72 -9.60
N LEU A 32 12.56 3.56 -8.63
CA LEU A 32 13.78 3.38 -7.86
C LEU A 32 13.73 2.07 -7.06
N SER A 33 14.88 1.41 -6.93
CA SER A 33 15.06 0.33 -5.97
C SER A 33 14.88 0.86 -4.53
N SER A 34 14.61 -0.02 -3.57
CA SER A 34 14.52 0.39 -2.15
C SER A 34 15.76 1.16 -1.67
N LYS A 35 16.94 0.69 -2.07
CA LYS A 35 18.23 1.32 -1.73
C LYS A 35 18.39 2.69 -2.37
N ASP A 36 18.02 2.83 -3.64
CA ASP A 36 18.17 4.09 -4.37
C ASP A 36 17.13 5.11 -3.94
N LEU A 37 15.91 4.67 -3.62
CA LEU A 37 14.88 5.52 -3.02
C LEU A 37 15.33 6.07 -1.68
N SER A 38 15.89 5.22 -0.80
CA SER A 38 16.41 5.66 0.50
C SER A 38 17.46 6.77 0.35
N ARG A 39 18.46 6.56 -0.53
CA ARG A 39 19.47 7.60 -0.84
C ARG A 39 18.87 8.85 -1.45
N TRP A 40 17.88 8.69 -2.33
CA TRP A 40 17.22 9.82 -2.98
C TRP A 40 16.45 10.66 -1.98
N ILE A 41 15.74 10.03 -1.02
CA ILE A 41 15.03 10.70 0.06
C ILE A 41 16.02 11.50 0.93
N GLN A 42 17.11 10.87 1.39
CA GLN A 42 18.15 11.55 2.18
C GLN A 42 18.72 12.77 1.45
N LYS A 43 19.11 12.60 0.18
CA LYS A 43 19.60 13.71 -0.64
C LYS A 43 18.57 14.82 -0.83
N THR A 44 17.29 14.46 -0.92
CA THR A 44 16.21 15.44 -1.09
C THR A 44 16.00 16.26 0.17
N PHE A 45 15.98 15.64 1.36
CA PHE A 45 15.96 16.38 2.63
C PHE A 45 17.16 17.30 2.80
N LEU A 46 18.36 16.85 2.43
CA LEU A 46 19.57 17.69 2.47
C LEU A 46 19.45 18.93 1.58
N LYS A 47 18.78 18.85 0.41
CA LYS A 47 18.50 20.04 -0.43
C LYS A 47 17.64 21.08 0.30
N TYR A 48 16.75 20.64 1.18
CA TYR A 48 15.93 21.49 2.05
C TYR A 48 16.64 21.84 3.38
N LYS A 49 17.94 21.55 3.51
CA LYS A 49 18.74 21.75 4.72
C LYS A 49 18.17 21.03 5.94
N LYS A 50 17.55 19.86 5.73
CA LYS A 50 17.00 18.99 6.78
C LYS A 50 17.78 17.69 6.85
N GLU A 51 17.79 17.09 8.02
CA GLU A 51 18.46 15.81 8.30
C GLU A 51 17.44 14.75 8.70
N ILE A 52 17.60 13.55 8.13
CA ILE A 52 16.76 12.40 8.39
C ILE A 52 17.65 11.17 8.65
N SER A 53 17.37 10.44 9.71
CA SER A 53 18.06 9.18 10.00
C SER A 53 17.61 8.05 9.08
N GLU A 54 18.42 7.00 8.91
CA GLU A 54 18.04 5.82 8.13
C GLU A 54 16.73 5.19 8.63
N LYS A 55 16.55 5.13 9.96
CA LYS A 55 15.31 4.62 10.58
C LYS A 55 14.08 5.40 10.10
N GLN A 56 14.17 6.73 10.07
CA GLN A 56 13.07 7.59 9.63
C GLN A 56 12.82 7.51 8.13
N VAL A 57 13.87 7.35 7.32
CA VAL A 57 13.73 7.10 5.88
C VAL A 57 12.93 5.83 5.65
N HIS A 58 13.19 4.75 6.40
CA HIS A 58 12.40 3.53 6.31
C HIS A 58 10.93 3.75 6.68
N VAL A 59 10.65 4.46 7.78
CA VAL A 59 9.27 4.81 8.18
C VAL A 59 8.57 5.62 7.08
N LEU A 60 9.24 6.62 6.52
CA LEU A 60 8.68 7.45 5.45
C LEU A 60 8.40 6.63 4.18
N MET A 61 9.33 5.78 3.76
CA MET A 61 9.14 4.90 2.59
C MET A 61 7.93 3.98 2.76
N GLU A 62 7.77 3.38 3.94
CA GLU A 62 6.60 2.54 4.26
C GLU A 62 5.30 3.34 4.30
N THR A 63 5.34 4.56 4.84
CA THR A 63 4.14 5.41 4.98
C THR A 63 3.66 5.92 3.62
N ILE A 64 4.59 6.33 2.76
CA ILE A 64 4.30 6.84 1.42
C ILE A 64 3.82 5.71 0.50
N GLY A 65 4.42 4.52 0.58
CA GLY A 65 4.05 3.39 -0.26
C GLY A 65 4.47 3.52 -1.73
N TYR A 66 5.55 4.26 -2.04
CA TYR A 66 6.06 4.41 -3.41
C TYR A 66 6.47 3.05 -4.02
N LEU A 67 7.02 2.16 -3.19
CA LEU A 67 7.49 0.82 -3.59
C LEU A 67 6.38 -0.23 -3.61
N ASP A 68 5.15 0.14 -3.24
CA ASP A 68 4.04 -0.80 -3.31
C ASP A 68 3.74 -1.14 -4.77
N LYS A 69 3.47 -2.42 -5.02
CA LYS A 69 3.37 -2.96 -6.37
C LYS A 69 2.28 -2.28 -7.22
N ASN A 70 1.18 -1.89 -6.59
CA ASN A 70 0.06 -1.21 -7.25
C ASN A 70 0.09 0.31 -7.03
N SER A 71 1.19 0.83 -6.47
CA SER A 71 1.32 2.26 -6.23
C SER A 71 1.47 3.00 -7.55
N VAL A 72 0.54 3.91 -7.81
CA VAL A 72 0.61 4.86 -8.92
C VAL A 72 1.52 6.06 -8.60
N LYS A 73 2.12 6.10 -7.41
CA LYS A 73 2.99 7.21 -6.99
C LYS A 73 4.29 7.24 -7.77
N ASN A 74 4.72 8.45 -8.10
CA ASN A 74 5.99 8.78 -8.73
C ASN A 74 6.90 9.55 -7.76
N LEU A 75 8.12 9.93 -8.19
CA LEU A 75 9.06 10.63 -7.32
C LEU A 75 8.62 12.06 -6.94
N GLN A 76 7.79 12.70 -7.77
CA GLN A 76 7.22 14.01 -7.45
C GLN A 76 6.26 13.90 -6.27
N ASP A 77 5.48 12.82 -6.18
CA ASP A 77 4.63 12.57 -5.01
C ASP A 77 5.48 12.42 -3.74
N VAL A 78 6.58 11.67 -3.80
CA VAL A 78 7.52 11.52 -2.68
C VAL A 78 8.13 12.88 -2.29
N GLU A 79 8.53 13.69 -3.27
CA GLU A 79 9.07 15.03 -3.02
C GLU A 79 8.04 15.95 -2.36
N ASN A 80 6.76 15.85 -2.74
CA ASN A 80 5.69 16.63 -2.14
C ASN A 80 5.47 16.27 -0.67
N GLU A 81 5.55 14.99 -0.31
CA GLU A 81 5.53 14.55 1.09
C GLU A 81 6.74 15.10 1.88
N ILE A 82 7.94 15.07 1.27
CA ILE A 82 9.14 15.66 1.86
C ILE A 82 8.96 17.16 2.10
N LYS A 83 8.46 17.91 1.09
CA LYS A 83 8.18 19.36 1.21
C LYS A 83 7.20 19.66 2.33
N LYS A 84 6.13 18.87 2.46
CA LYS A 84 5.16 19.00 3.56
C LYS A 84 5.84 18.88 4.91
N ILE A 85 6.64 17.82 5.12
CA ILE A 85 7.40 17.62 6.36
C ILE A 85 8.35 18.80 6.61
N CYS A 86 9.13 19.22 5.60
CA CYS A 86 10.06 20.33 5.73
C CYS A 86 9.37 21.64 6.14
N ASN A 87 8.20 21.92 5.57
CA ASN A 87 7.43 23.12 5.91
C ASN A 87 6.86 23.05 7.32
N TYR A 88 6.37 21.88 7.75
CA TYR A 88 5.81 21.67 9.08
C TYR A 88 6.84 21.84 10.19
N ILE A 89 8.05 21.33 10.01
CA ILE A 89 9.08 21.39 11.06
C ILE A 89 9.74 22.78 11.18
N GLY A 90 9.45 23.70 10.26
CA GLY A 90 9.95 25.08 10.28
C GLY A 90 11.48 25.12 10.27
N ASP A 91 12.09 25.76 11.27
CA ASP A 91 13.55 25.92 11.36
C ASP A 91 14.28 24.67 11.89
N ARG A 92 13.58 23.70 12.48
CA ARG A 92 14.23 22.48 12.99
C ARG A 92 14.91 21.71 11.87
N THR A 93 16.14 21.28 12.10
CA THR A 93 16.90 20.49 11.12
C THR A 93 16.51 19.02 11.14
N ASN A 94 16.35 18.44 12.33
CA ASN A 94 16.14 17.01 12.52
C ASN A 94 14.67 16.62 12.43
N ILE A 95 14.40 15.63 11.60
CA ILE A 95 13.08 15.01 11.45
C ILE A 95 12.87 14.00 12.56
N THR A 96 11.63 13.84 13.02
CA THR A 96 11.22 12.80 13.98
C THR A 96 10.19 11.86 13.35
N ASN A 97 9.95 10.70 13.97
CA ASN A 97 8.86 9.82 13.52
C ASN A 97 7.49 10.51 13.64
N GLN A 98 7.29 11.30 14.68
CA GLN A 98 6.05 12.05 14.90
C GLN A 98 5.82 13.09 13.79
N ASP A 99 6.87 13.75 13.29
CA ASP A 99 6.75 14.67 12.15
C ASP A 99 6.26 13.95 10.89
N ILE A 100 6.77 12.73 10.64
CA ILE A 100 6.37 11.90 9.50
C ILE A 100 4.91 11.46 9.66
N GLU A 101 4.53 10.99 10.85
CA GLU A 101 3.18 10.51 11.16
C GLU A 101 2.12 11.62 11.01
N ILE A 102 2.45 12.85 11.44
CA ILE A 102 1.53 13.99 11.34
C ILE A 102 1.37 14.45 9.88
N MET A 103 2.46 14.51 9.12
CA MET A 103 2.44 15.15 7.80
C MET A 103 2.23 14.20 6.62
N THR A 104 2.47 12.91 6.83
CA THR A 104 2.32 11.88 5.80
C THR A 104 1.17 10.96 6.23
N PRO A 105 -0.09 11.26 5.85
CA PRO A 105 -1.18 10.35 6.12
C PRO A 105 -0.84 8.98 5.53
N LYS A 106 -1.12 7.94 6.31
CA LYS A 106 -0.86 6.56 5.91
C LYS A 106 -1.50 6.29 4.56
N ASN A 107 -0.75 5.66 3.65
CA ASN A 107 -1.36 5.23 2.40
C ASN A 107 -2.56 4.30 2.68
N LEU A 108 -3.50 4.25 1.72
CA LEU A 108 -4.70 3.44 1.86
C LEU A 108 -4.39 1.96 2.13
N ASP A 109 -3.31 1.42 1.54
CA ASP A 109 -2.89 0.03 1.79
C ASP A 109 -2.57 -0.21 3.27
N ASN A 110 -1.85 0.71 3.93
CA ASN A 110 -1.55 0.64 5.37
C ASN A 110 -2.81 0.84 6.23
N ASN A 111 -3.70 1.74 5.85
CA ASN A 111 -4.97 1.93 6.57
C ASN A 111 -5.86 0.69 6.49
N ILE A 112 -5.97 0.07 5.30
CA ILE A 112 -6.69 -1.20 5.12
C ILE A 112 -6.01 -2.32 5.88
N PHE A 113 -4.67 -2.36 5.92
CA PHE A 113 -3.93 -3.32 6.73
C PHE A 113 -4.30 -3.17 8.22
N SER A 114 -4.23 -1.95 8.76
CA SER A 114 -4.59 -1.66 10.15
C SER A 114 -6.07 -1.92 10.47
N LEU A 115 -6.97 -1.65 9.52
CA LEU A 115 -8.39 -1.98 9.62
C LEU A 115 -8.59 -3.50 9.79
N VAL A 116 -8.01 -4.30 8.90
CA VAL A 116 -8.13 -5.77 8.95
C VAL A 116 -7.40 -6.36 10.16
N GLU A 117 -6.34 -5.71 10.64
CA GLU A 117 -5.66 -6.09 11.88
C GLU A 117 -6.57 -5.87 13.09
N ALA A 118 -7.21 -4.71 13.18
CA ALA A 118 -8.18 -4.42 14.23
C ALA A 118 -9.36 -5.41 14.21
N ILE A 119 -9.83 -5.79 13.02
CA ILE A 119 -10.85 -6.85 12.84
C ILE A 119 -10.35 -8.18 13.42
N GLY A 120 -9.14 -8.61 13.06
CA GLY A 120 -8.57 -9.88 13.53
C GLY A 120 -8.30 -9.92 15.04
N LEU A 121 -8.01 -8.76 15.63
CA LEU A 121 -7.87 -8.59 17.08
C LEU A 121 -9.22 -8.38 17.80
N LYS A 122 -10.35 -8.50 17.08
CA LYS A 122 -11.71 -8.24 17.59
C LYS A 122 -11.87 -6.87 18.25
N ASN A 123 -11.12 -5.87 17.77
CA ASN A 123 -11.17 -4.50 18.26
C ASN A 123 -12.06 -3.64 17.34
N GLY A 124 -13.37 -3.74 17.55
CA GLY A 124 -14.36 -3.01 16.76
C GLY A 124 -14.18 -1.49 16.82
N GLY A 125 -13.86 -0.93 17.99
CA GLY A 125 -13.63 0.50 18.15
C GLY A 125 -12.54 1.01 17.20
N LYS A 126 -11.35 0.37 17.21
CA LYS A 126 -10.27 0.72 16.28
C LYS A 126 -10.62 0.45 14.82
N ALA A 127 -11.34 -0.64 14.54
CA ALA A 127 -11.76 -0.94 13.17
C ALA A 127 -12.67 0.17 12.60
N PHE A 128 -13.65 0.64 13.37
CA PHE A 128 -14.50 1.75 12.94
C PHE A 128 -13.74 3.08 12.83
N THR A 129 -12.77 3.34 13.70
CA THR A 129 -11.87 4.51 13.54
C THR A 129 -11.15 4.46 12.19
N PHE A 130 -10.48 3.35 11.87
CA PHE A 130 -9.78 3.22 10.58
C PHE A 130 -10.72 3.32 9.38
N LEU A 131 -11.92 2.74 9.45
CA LEU A 131 -12.92 2.89 8.39
C LEU A 131 -13.27 4.37 8.18
N ASN A 132 -13.57 5.09 9.26
CA ASN A 132 -13.95 6.49 9.18
C ASN A 132 -12.82 7.35 8.63
N ASP A 133 -11.58 7.14 9.08
CA ASP A 133 -10.41 7.86 8.57
C ASP A 133 -10.24 7.66 7.06
N ILE A 134 -10.36 6.40 6.59
CA ILE A 134 -10.28 6.07 5.15
C ILE A 134 -11.36 6.82 4.35
N LEU A 135 -12.61 6.85 4.84
CA LEU A 135 -13.71 7.51 4.14
C LEU A 135 -13.58 9.04 4.19
N LEU A 136 -13.08 9.60 5.29
CA LEU A 136 -12.80 11.04 5.41
C LEU A 136 -11.67 11.49 4.48
N ASP A 137 -10.70 10.62 4.19
CA ASP A 137 -9.65 10.83 3.17
C ASP A 137 -10.20 10.82 1.73
N GLY A 138 -11.51 10.65 1.54
CA GLY A 138 -12.19 10.74 0.24
C GLY A 138 -12.23 9.42 -0.54
N GLU A 139 -11.88 8.31 0.10
CA GLU A 139 -11.90 7.00 -0.55
C GLU A 139 -13.32 6.47 -0.73
N SER A 140 -13.66 6.04 -1.95
CA SER A 140 -14.98 5.47 -2.21
C SER A 140 -15.18 4.15 -1.46
N GLU A 141 -16.37 3.93 -0.92
CA GLU A 141 -16.75 2.72 -0.18
C GLU A 141 -16.52 1.44 -1.01
N ILE A 142 -16.79 1.50 -2.32
CA ILE A 142 -16.56 0.37 -3.23
C ILE A 142 -15.07 0.00 -3.27
N ARG A 143 -14.18 0.99 -3.33
CA ARG A 143 -12.72 0.77 -3.30
C ARG A 143 -12.28 0.21 -1.94
N VAL A 144 -12.84 0.71 -0.84
CA VAL A 144 -12.57 0.20 0.51
C VAL A 144 -12.94 -1.29 0.61
N LEU A 145 -14.16 -1.66 0.20
CA LEU A 145 -14.60 -3.06 0.20
C LEU A 145 -13.71 -3.95 -0.67
N HIS A 146 -13.34 -3.49 -1.87
CA HIS A 146 -12.42 -4.20 -2.74
C HIS A 146 -11.08 -4.47 -2.05
N MET A 147 -10.54 -3.48 -1.34
CA MET A 147 -9.25 -3.59 -0.67
C MET A 147 -9.30 -4.48 0.57
N ILE A 148 -10.39 -4.43 1.35
CA ILE A 148 -10.64 -5.39 2.44
C ILE A 148 -10.68 -6.82 1.88
N SER A 149 -11.44 -7.05 0.81
CA SER A 149 -11.54 -8.37 0.16
C SER A 149 -10.18 -8.86 -0.34
N ARG A 150 -9.38 -7.97 -0.94
CA ARG A 150 -8.02 -8.26 -1.39
C ARG A 150 -7.10 -8.64 -0.22
N GLN A 151 -7.20 -7.92 0.90
CA GLN A 151 -6.42 -8.20 2.11
C GLN A 151 -6.75 -9.59 2.67
N PHE A 152 -8.03 -9.94 2.83
CA PHE A 152 -8.42 -11.29 3.26
C PHE A 152 -7.91 -12.38 2.31
N ARG A 153 -7.90 -12.11 0.99
CA ARG A 153 -7.33 -13.03 0.00
C ARG A 153 -5.83 -13.23 0.19
N PHE A 154 -5.07 -12.18 0.47
CA PHE A 154 -3.65 -12.30 0.79
C PHE A 154 -3.42 -13.14 2.06
N LEU A 155 -4.19 -12.88 3.12
CA LEU A 155 -4.11 -13.66 4.35
C LEU A 155 -4.42 -15.15 4.12
N TYR A 156 -5.44 -15.45 3.31
CA TYR A 156 -5.79 -16.81 2.93
C TYR A 156 -4.65 -17.52 2.18
N GLN A 157 -4.10 -16.86 1.15
CA GLN A 157 -2.98 -17.40 0.36
C GLN A 157 -1.75 -17.65 1.23
N VAL A 158 -1.38 -16.68 2.07
CA VAL A 158 -0.22 -16.78 2.95
C VAL A 158 -0.39 -17.93 3.93
N LYS A 159 -1.57 -18.07 4.55
CA LYS A 159 -1.85 -19.16 5.50
C LYS A 159 -1.80 -20.55 4.86
N LEU A 160 -2.29 -20.69 3.63
CA LEU A 160 -2.18 -21.96 2.90
C LEU A 160 -0.74 -22.29 2.52
N LEU A 161 0.04 -21.31 2.05
CA LEU A 161 1.43 -21.52 1.67
C LEU A 161 2.33 -21.80 2.89
N GLU A 162 2.07 -21.14 4.02
CA GLU A 162 2.73 -21.43 5.29
C GLU A 162 2.47 -22.88 5.72
N LYS A 163 1.21 -23.35 5.66
CA LYS A 163 0.86 -24.75 5.94
C LYS A 163 1.54 -25.77 5.02
N GLN A 164 1.91 -25.35 3.80
CA GLN A 164 2.67 -26.16 2.85
C GLN A 164 4.19 -26.12 3.09
N GLY A 165 4.65 -25.40 4.12
CA GLY A 165 6.06 -25.31 4.49
C GLY A 165 6.88 -24.29 3.69
N TYR A 166 6.24 -23.39 2.92
CA TYR A 166 6.97 -22.37 2.19
C TYR A 166 7.58 -21.32 3.13
N THR A 167 8.80 -20.89 2.83
CA THR A 167 9.47 -19.79 3.55
C THR A 167 8.85 -18.43 3.20
N SER A 168 9.00 -17.44 4.09
CA SER A 168 8.49 -16.07 3.86
C SER A 168 8.94 -15.46 2.51
N THR A 169 10.19 -15.72 2.09
CA THR A 169 10.71 -15.29 0.79
C THR A 169 10.01 -15.99 -0.38
N ALA A 170 9.78 -17.31 -0.30
CA ALA A 170 9.08 -18.05 -1.33
C ALA A 170 7.61 -17.64 -1.43
N ILE A 171 6.97 -17.37 -0.28
CA ILE A 171 5.61 -16.84 -0.20
C ILE A 171 5.55 -15.48 -0.91
N ALA A 172 6.45 -14.54 -0.58
CA ALA A 172 6.49 -13.21 -1.18
C ALA A 172 6.52 -13.27 -2.73
N SER A 173 7.36 -14.14 -3.29
CA SER A 173 7.42 -14.37 -4.74
C SER A 173 6.12 -14.95 -5.31
N LYS A 174 5.51 -15.92 -4.63
CA LYS A 174 4.27 -16.59 -5.10
C LYS A 174 3.06 -15.67 -5.10
N ILE A 175 2.88 -14.86 -4.05
CA ILE A 175 1.79 -13.88 -3.99
C ILE A 175 2.16 -12.55 -4.66
N ASN A 176 3.38 -12.47 -5.17
CA ASN A 176 3.95 -11.35 -5.92
C ASN A 176 3.81 -10.03 -5.14
N VAL A 177 4.41 -10.01 -3.94
CA VAL A 177 4.56 -8.84 -3.05
C VAL A 177 5.99 -8.76 -2.52
N GLN A 178 6.36 -7.62 -1.92
CA GLN A 178 7.67 -7.44 -1.32
C GLN A 178 7.85 -8.33 -0.07
N ALA A 179 9.09 -8.76 0.20
CA ALA A 179 9.38 -9.67 1.31
C ALA A 179 8.93 -9.14 2.69
N TYR A 180 9.03 -7.83 2.94
CA TYR A 180 8.55 -7.22 4.19
C TYR A 180 7.02 -7.25 4.30
N VAL A 181 6.30 -7.08 3.19
CA VAL A 181 4.83 -7.16 3.15
C VAL A 181 4.36 -8.58 3.43
N ALA A 182 5.02 -9.58 2.85
CA ALA A 182 4.73 -10.98 3.12
C ALA A 182 4.90 -11.33 4.62
N LYS A 183 5.93 -10.79 5.28
CA LYS A 183 6.11 -10.95 6.74
C LYS A 183 4.95 -10.31 7.53
N LYS A 184 4.50 -9.11 7.15
CA LYS A 184 3.33 -8.46 7.76
C LYS A 184 2.06 -9.32 7.60
N PHE A 185 1.82 -9.89 6.42
CA PHE A 185 0.68 -10.80 6.21
C PHE A 185 0.80 -12.10 6.99
N LEU A 186 1.99 -12.71 7.11
CA LEU A 186 2.21 -13.90 7.93
C LEU A 186 1.82 -13.62 9.39
N SER A 187 2.31 -12.51 9.94
CA SER A 187 1.99 -12.07 11.31
C SER A 187 0.47 -11.89 11.50
N GLN A 188 -0.18 -11.18 10.58
CA GLN A 188 -1.63 -10.93 10.67
C GLN A 188 -2.47 -12.20 10.46
N ALA A 189 -2.01 -13.13 9.61
CA ALA A 189 -2.71 -14.39 9.34
C ALA A 189 -2.78 -15.33 10.55
N MET A 190 -1.94 -15.11 11.57
CA MET A 190 -2.02 -15.85 12.84
C MET A 190 -3.33 -15.62 13.59
N ASN A 191 -3.96 -14.45 13.39
CA ASN A 191 -5.20 -14.08 14.08
C ASN A 191 -6.47 -14.72 13.47
N PHE A 192 -6.34 -15.44 12.35
CA PHE A 192 -7.48 -16.01 11.64
C PHE A 192 -7.25 -17.47 11.30
N ASP A 193 -8.23 -18.35 11.42
CA ASP A 193 -8.15 -19.68 10.81
C ASP A 193 -8.52 -19.64 9.31
N VAL A 194 -8.28 -20.74 8.59
CA VAL A 194 -8.53 -20.82 7.13
C VAL A 194 -10.03 -20.71 6.81
N PHE A 195 -10.90 -21.27 7.64
CA PHE A 195 -12.34 -21.24 7.45
C PHE A 195 -12.90 -19.84 7.66
N THR A 196 -12.41 -19.13 8.68
CA THR A 196 -12.74 -17.72 8.94
C THR A 196 -12.36 -16.83 7.75
N LEU A 197 -11.18 -17.02 7.15
CA LEU A 197 -10.75 -16.27 5.96
C LEU A 197 -11.60 -16.60 4.72
N GLU A 198 -12.00 -17.86 4.54
CA GLU A 198 -12.89 -18.27 3.45
C GLU A 198 -14.28 -17.65 3.61
N ASN A 199 -14.86 -17.72 4.81
CA ASN A 199 -16.11 -17.05 5.15
C ASN A 199 -15.98 -15.53 4.95
N ALA A 200 -14.83 -14.94 5.29
CA ALA A 200 -14.60 -13.52 5.12
C ALA A 200 -14.71 -13.08 3.66
N MET A 201 -14.10 -13.85 2.75
CA MET A 201 -14.21 -13.60 1.31
C MET A 201 -15.66 -13.78 0.80
N LYS A 202 -16.40 -14.78 1.30
CA LYS A 202 -17.81 -15.00 0.93
C LYS A 202 -18.70 -13.84 1.37
N GLN A 203 -18.52 -13.32 2.58
CA GLN A 203 -19.28 -12.15 3.05
C GLN A 203 -18.90 -10.89 2.27
N CYS A 204 -17.62 -10.68 1.93
CA CYS A 204 -17.21 -9.56 1.08
C CYS A 204 -17.93 -9.59 -0.28
N LEU A 205 -18.03 -10.78 -0.90
CA LEU A 205 -18.75 -10.97 -2.15
C LEU A 205 -20.25 -10.66 -2.00
N GLN A 206 -20.88 -11.14 -0.93
CA GLN A 206 -22.29 -10.88 -0.68
C GLN A 206 -22.55 -9.38 -0.48
N THR A 207 -21.72 -8.71 0.32
CA THR A 207 -21.79 -7.25 0.52
C THR A 207 -21.63 -6.48 -0.80
N ASP A 208 -20.67 -6.86 -1.66
CA ASP A 208 -20.48 -6.23 -2.98
C ASP A 208 -21.73 -6.39 -3.86
N ILE A 209 -22.34 -7.57 -3.88
CA ILE A 209 -23.58 -7.84 -4.62
C ILE A 209 -24.73 -6.98 -4.10
N ASP A 210 -24.91 -6.91 -2.78
CA ASP A 210 -26.02 -6.17 -2.18
C ASP A 210 -25.85 -4.65 -2.38
N MET A 211 -24.61 -4.14 -2.34
CA MET A 211 -24.28 -2.75 -2.66
C MET A 211 -24.55 -2.41 -4.13
N LYS A 212 -24.17 -3.28 -5.06
CA LYS A 212 -24.39 -3.07 -6.51
C LYS A 212 -25.85 -3.17 -6.91
N LYS A 213 -26.63 -3.98 -6.20
CA LYS A 213 -28.09 -4.13 -6.41
C LYS A 213 -28.91 -3.08 -5.68
N GLY A 214 -28.28 -2.15 -4.95
CA GLY A 214 -28.98 -1.11 -4.18
C GLY A 214 -29.80 -1.67 -3.00
N LYS A 215 -29.52 -2.90 -2.56
CA LYS A 215 -30.20 -3.51 -1.40
C LYS A 215 -29.75 -2.92 -0.08
N ILE A 216 -28.54 -2.37 -0.05
CA ILE A 216 -27.93 -1.76 1.12
C ILE A 216 -27.13 -0.52 0.70
N ALA A 217 -27.15 0.52 1.54
CA ALA A 217 -26.27 1.66 1.37
C ALA A 217 -24.80 1.21 1.50
N HIS A 218 -23.91 1.76 0.67
CA HIS A 218 -22.53 1.28 0.55
C HIS A 218 -21.77 1.31 1.88
N ARG A 219 -21.85 2.43 2.60
CA ARG A 219 -21.26 2.58 3.92
C ARG A 219 -21.79 1.55 4.92
N LEU A 220 -23.11 1.42 5.02
CA LEU A 220 -23.76 0.48 5.93
C LEU A 220 -23.37 -0.98 5.63
N GLY A 221 -23.21 -1.32 4.36
CA GLY A 221 -22.75 -2.66 3.95
C GLY A 221 -21.36 -3.01 4.49
N ILE A 222 -20.44 -2.03 4.51
CA ILE A 222 -19.09 -2.22 5.05
C ILE A 222 -19.12 -2.23 6.59
N GLU A 223 -19.91 -1.37 7.22
CA GLU A 223 -20.07 -1.34 8.67
C GLU A 223 -20.61 -2.68 9.21
N ILE A 224 -21.65 -3.24 8.57
CA ILE A 224 -22.18 -4.57 8.92
C ILE A 224 -21.13 -5.67 8.70
N LEU A 225 -20.36 -5.59 7.60
CA LEU A 225 -19.28 -6.53 7.33
C LEU A 225 -18.26 -6.54 8.47
N ILE A 226 -17.81 -5.37 8.91
CA ILE A 226 -16.86 -5.22 10.03
C ILE A 226 -17.46 -5.76 11.33
N SER A 227 -18.70 -5.37 11.67
CA SER A 227 -19.38 -5.88 12.87
C SER A 227 -19.45 -7.40 12.90
N LYS A 228 -19.78 -8.04 11.77
CA LYS A 228 -19.85 -9.51 11.69
C LYS A 228 -18.54 -10.17 12.08
N PHE A 229 -17.39 -9.64 11.66
CA PHE A 229 -16.09 -10.25 11.97
C PHE A 229 -15.53 -9.93 13.35
N VAL A 230 -15.89 -8.78 13.92
CA VAL A 230 -15.47 -8.42 15.27
C VAL A 230 -16.21 -9.25 16.33
N HIS A 231 -17.44 -9.69 16.04
CA HIS A 231 -18.31 -10.42 16.96
C HIS A 231 -18.31 -11.96 16.77
N LEU A 232 -17.59 -12.48 15.77
CA LEU A 232 -17.27 -13.92 15.63
C LEU A 232 -16.00 -14.23 16.42
#